data_AF-A0A3B0JBH2-F1
#
_entry.id   AF-A0A3B0JBH2-F1
#
_cell.length_a   1.000
_cell.length_b   1.000
_cell.length_c   1.000
_cell.angle_alpha   90.00
_cell.angle_beta   90.00
_cell.angle_gamma   90.00
#
_symmetry.space_group_name_H-M   'P 1'
#
loop_
_entity.id
_entity.type
_entity.pdbx_description
1 polymer ?
#
loop_
_entity_poly.entity_id
_entity_poly.type
_entity_poly.pdbx_seq_one_letter_code
_entity_poly.pdbx_strand_id
1 'polypeptide(L)' 'MLEIIPNIVVSMPAQLFTLRGKFQACANGKIYIGKIDTDPTLPKNQIQVYLENEEGSTFPASQPIMINHAGFPVYHG' A
#
# COMPACT_ATOMS: atom_id res chain seq x y z
N MET A 1 -11.72 -37.29 -19.00
CA MET A 1 -11.59 -35.82 -18.92
C MET A 1 -11.09 -35.52 -17.51
N LEU A 2 -9.92 -34.90 -17.36
CA LEU A 2 -9.46 -34.47 -16.03
C LEU A 2 -10.38 -33.34 -15.56
N GLU A 3 -10.94 -33.48 -14.37
CA GLU A 3 -11.78 -32.47 -13.74
C GLU A 3 -10.86 -31.33 -13.23
N ILE A 4 -10.98 -30.16 -13.85
CA ILE A 4 -10.27 -28.96 -13.38
C ILE A 4 -11.15 -28.33 -12.31
N ILE A 5 -10.66 -28.26 -11.07
CA ILE A 5 -11.26 -27.48 -9.99
C ILE A 5 -10.53 -26.13 -9.92
N PRO A 6 -11.10 -25.02 -10.44
CA PRO A 6 -10.44 -23.73 -10.44
C PRO A 6 -10.41 -23.13 -9.02
N ASN A 7 -9.23 -23.09 -8.40
CA ASN A 7 -9.02 -22.53 -7.06
C ASN A 7 -8.46 -21.10 -7.06
N ILE A 8 -8.10 -20.56 -8.23
CA ILE A 8 -7.42 -19.27 -8.36
C ILE A 8 -8.34 -18.29 -9.09
N VAL A 9 -8.63 -17.17 -8.42
CA VAL A 9 -9.40 -16.06 -8.98
C VAL A 9 -8.46 -14.97 -9.45
N VAL A 10 -8.70 -14.45 -10.65
CA VAL A 10 -7.98 -13.27 -11.18
C VAL A 10 -8.52 -12.02 -10.48
N SER A 11 -7.66 -11.23 -9.85
CA SER A 11 -8.05 -10.04 -9.09
C SER A 11 -7.00 -8.92 -9.22
N MET A 12 -7.33 -7.72 -8.72
CA MET A 12 -6.40 -6.60 -8.62
C MET A 12 -5.77 -6.61 -7.21
N PRO A 13 -4.48 -6.97 -7.07
CA PRO A 13 -3.82 -7.03 -5.75
C PRO A 13 -3.41 -5.65 -5.22
N ALA A 14 -3.26 -4.65 -6.09
CA ALA A 14 -2.85 -3.30 -5.70
C ALA A 14 -3.99 -2.58 -4.94
N GLN A 15 -3.70 -2.13 -3.72
CA GLN A 15 -4.67 -1.43 -2.88
C GLN A 15 -4.92 0.01 -3.39
N LEU A 16 -6.17 0.32 -3.69
CA LEU A 16 -6.65 1.66 -4.00
C LEU A 16 -7.06 2.41 -2.71
N PHE A 17 -6.66 3.68 -2.60
CA PHE A 17 -7.02 4.58 -1.50
C PHE A 17 -7.94 5.70 -1.98
N THR A 18 -9.17 5.72 -1.46
CA THR A 18 -10.19 6.73 -1.76
C THR A 18 -10.51 7.59 -0.54
N LEU A 19 -11.12 8.76 -0.76
CA LEU A 19 -11.59 9.62 0.32
C LEU A 19 -12.79 9.00 1.06
N ARG A 20 -12.89 9.23 2.37
CA ARG A 20 -13.96 8.68 3.23
C ARG A 20 -15.36 9.17 2.84
N GLY A 21 -15.48 10.44 2.46
CA GLY A 21 -16.77 11.11 2.23
C GLY A 21 -17.07 11.42 0.77
N LYS A 22 -16.23 10.95 -0.16
CA LYS A 22 -16.36 11.25 -1.59
C LYS A 22 -15.76 10.11 -2.42
N PHE A 23 -16.45 9.71 -3.48
CA PHE A 23 -15.89 8.77 -4.45
C PHE A 23 -14.83 9.46 -5.33
N GLN A 24 -13.62 9.56 -4.79
CA GLN A 24 -12.46 10.17 -5.43
C GLN A 24 -11.18 9.58 -4.81
N ALA A 25 -10.11 9.50 -5.61
CA ALA A 25 -8.78 9.12 -5.12
C ALA A 25 -8.29 10.05 -3.99
N CYS A 26 -7.60 9.49 -3.01
CA CYS A 26 -6.90 10.26 -1.97
C CYS A 26 -5.57 10.81 -2.52
N ALA A 27 -5.65 11.59 -3.61
CA ALA A 27 -4.50 12.12 -4.33
C ALA A 27 -3.63 13.00 -3.41
N ASN A 28 -2.31 12.83 -3.51
CA ASN A 28 -1.31 13.46 -2.62
C ASN A 28 -1.49 13.13 -1.14
N GLY A 29 -2.24 12.07 -0.84
CA GLY A 29 -2.37 11.53 0.51
C GLY A 29 -1.05 10.94 1.01
N LYS A 30 -0.98 10.76 2.34
CA LYS A 30 0.19 10.25 3.05
C LYS A 30 -0.21 9.05 3.87
N ILE A 31 0.51 7.94 3.71
CA ILE A 31 0.34 6.72 4.49
C ILE A 31 1.47 6.64 5.51
N TYR A 32 1.09 6.44 6.77
CA TYR A 32 2.00 6.21 7.89
C TYR A 32 1.75 4.82 8.45
N ILE A 33 2.84 4.08 8.71
CA ILE A 33 2.84 2.72 9.25
C ILE A 33 3.60 2.74 10.57
N GLY A 34 2.95 2.31 11.63
CA GLY A 34 3.49 2.35 12.98
C GLY A 34 3.15 1.10 13.80
N LYS A 35 3.51 1.15 15.07
CA LYS A 35 3.20 0.09 16.04
C LYS A 35 1.69 -0.03 16.24
N ILE A 36 1.24 -1.25 16.53
CA ILE A 36 -0.16 -1.56 16.84
C ILE A 36 -0.64 -0.66 18.00
N ASP A 37 -1.87 -0.18 17.92
CA ASP A 37 -2.52 0.68 18.91
C ASP A 37 -1.78 1.99 19.25
N THR A 38 -0.93 2.47 18.34
CA THR A 38 -0.25 3.77 18.48
C THR A 38 -0.55 4.70 17.32
N ASP A 39 -0.40 6.01 17.54
CA ASP A 39 -0.51 7.01 16.47
C ASP A 39 0.73 6.95 15.55
N PRO A 40 0.60 6.53 14.28
CA PRO A 40 1.73 6.37 13.36
C PRO A 40 2.22 7.70 12.77
N THR A 41 1.49 8.81 12.97
CA THR A 41 1.92 10.14 12.50
C THR A 41 3.11 10.67 13.30
N LEU A 42 3.29 10.17 14.53
CA LEU A 42 4.44 10.47 15.38
C LEU A 42 5.65 9.62 14.99
N PRO A 43 6.82 10.22 14.65
CA PRO A 43 8.00 9.48 14.20
C PRO A 43 8.47 8.37 15.16
N LYS A 44 8.33 8.58 16.47
CA LYS A 44 8.70 7.58 17.50
C LYS A 44 7.88 6.28 17.44
N ASN A 45 6.70 6.33 16.84
CA ASN A 45 5.78 5.20 16.73
C ASN A 45 5.89 4.50 15.37
N GLN A 46 6.63 5.09 14.42
CA GLN A 46 6.82 4.52 13.09
C GLN A 46 7.73 3.30 13.15
N ILE A 47 7.43 2.35 12.27
CA ILE A 47 8.25 1.14 12.06
C ILE A 47 8.92 1.20 10.68
N GLN A 48 9.96 0.40 10.47
CA GLN A 48 10.62 0.34 9.17
C GLN A 48 9.66 -0.24 8.12
N VAL A 49 9.57 0.43 6.98
CA VAL A 49 8.80 0.00 5.81
C VAL A 49 9.75 -0.48 4.73
N TYR A 50 9.33 -1.47 3.96
CA TYR A 50 10.11 -2.02 2.87
C TYR A 50 9.33 -1.96 1.56
N LEU A 51 10.04 -1.69 0.46
CA LEU A 51 9.57 -1.93 -0.90
C LEU A 51 10.07 -3.31 -1.32
N GLU A 52 9.15 -4.19 -1.71
CA GLU A 52 9.47 -5.46 -2.33
C GLU A 52 9.46 -5.29 -3.85
N ASN A 53 10.59 -5.60 -4.49
CA ASN A 53 10.71 -5.56 -5.94
C ASN A 53 10.15 -6.85 -6.56
N GLU A 54 9.95 -6.86 -7.87
CA GLU A 54 9.42 -8.02 -8.61
C GLU A 54 10.30 -9.28 -8.48
N GLU A 55 11.60 -9.09 -8.22
CA GLU A 55 12.55 -10.19 -7.96
C GLU A 55 12.48 -10.72 -6.51
N GLY A 56 11.66 -10.13 -5.64
CA GLY A 56 11.50 -10.50 -4.23
C GLY A 56 12.54 -9.89 -3.28
N SER A 57 13.44 -9.03 -3.77
CA SER A 57 14.36 -8.27 -2.92
C SER A 57 13.66 -7.11 -2.22
N THR A 58 14.04 -6.82 -0.98
CA THR A 58 13.42 -5.77 -0.16
C THR A 58 14.36 -4.60 0.11
N PHE A 59 13.91 -3.37 -0.13
CA PHE A 59 14.66 -2.14 0.14
C PHE A 59 13.96 -1.31 1.22
N PRO A 60 14.68 -0.71 2.18
CA PRO A 60 14.06 0.18 3.16
C PRO A 60 13.51 1.43 2.46
N ALA A 61 12.22 1.71 2.67
CA ALA A 61 11.54 2.89 2.16
C ALA A 61 11.35 3.91 3.29
N SER A 62 11.48 5.18 2.96
CA SER A 62 11.18 6.28 3.89
C SER A 62 9.67 6.51 4.00
N GLN A 63 9.23 6.92 5.19
CA GLN A 63 7.84 7.32 5.43
C GLN A 63 7.70 8.86 5.41
N PRO A 64 6.53 9.42 5.05
CA PRO A 64 5.31 8.73 4.63
C PRO A 64 5.37 8.19 3.19
N ILE A 65 4.59 7.16 2.91
CA ILE A 65 4.37 6.69 1.54
C ILE A 65 3.32 7.60 0.89
N MET A 66 3.64 8.12 -0.30
CA MET A 66 2.79 9.07 -1.02
C MET A 66 1.77 8.35 -1.88
N ILE A 67 0.58 8.93 -2.03
CA ILE A 67 -0.48 8.43 -2.91
C ILE A 67 -0.54 9.30 -4.18
N ASN A 68 -0.51 8.67 -5.35
CA ASN A 68 -0.60 9.36 -6.64
C ASN A 68 -2.04 9.83 -6.97
N HIS A 69 -2.21 10.50 -8.11
CA HIS A 69 -3.52 11.01 -8.55
C HIS A 69 -4.56 9.91 -8.83
N ALA A 70 -4.11 8.69 -9.13
CA ALA A 70 -4.98 7.53 -9.33
C ALA A 70 -5.37 6.83 -8.02
N GLY A 71 -4.82 7.23 -6.88
CA GLY A 71 -5.14 6.68 -5.57
C GLY A 71 -4.27 5.49 -5.15
N PHE A 72 -3.14 5.26 -5.82
CA PHE A 72 -2.23 4.17 -5.48
C PHE A 72 -0.98 4.67 -4.75
N PRO A 73 -0.41 3.87 -3.83
CA PRO A 73 0.87 4.20 -3.21
C PRO A 73 1.99 4.19 -4.26
N VAL A 74 2.84 5.20 -4.24
CA VAL A 74 3.97 5.33 -5.17
C VAL A 74 5.25 5.63 -4.42
N TYR A 75 6.36 5.15 -4.97
CA TYR A 75 7.71 5.43 -4.50
C TYR A 75 8.54 5.90 -5.70
N HIS A 76 9.04 7.14 -5.63
CA HIS A 76 9.86 7.78 -6.69
C HIS A 76 9.19 8.02 -8.07
N GLY A 77 7.86 8.14 -8.14
CA GLY A 77 7.15 8.70 -9.30
C GLY A 77 6.31 7.70 -10.05
#